data_AF-A0A1B6INY7-F1
#
_entry.id   AF-A0A1B6INY7-F1
#
_cell.length_a   1.000
_cell.length_b   1.000
_cell.length_c   1.000
_cell.angle_alpha   90.00
_cell.angle_beta   90.00
_cell.angle_gamma   90.00
#
_symmetry.space_group_name_H-M   'P 1'
#
loop_
_entity.id
_entity.type
_entity.pdbx_description
1 polymer ?
#
loop_
_entity_poly.entity_id
_entity_poly.type
_entity_poly.pdbx_seq_one_letter_code
_entity_poly.pdbx_strand_id
1 'polypeptide(L)'
;GTKEPPLQLVHVLCYVLIRPPWERIIQLVYNTETHIRIMEMLLVHGEWGEKLPEFLSAPALPPRKISRVIPPMGEELAEMPRTLQEAEWYWGDITRDEVNDKLMDTPDGTFLVRNALSKGGEYTLTLRKGGSNKLIKISHRNGKYGFSEPFKFNTV
;
A
#
# COMPACT_ATOMS: atom_id res chain seq x y z
N GLY A 1 18.68 -20.88 4.43
CA GLY A 1 17.30 -21.32 4.12
C GLY A 1 16.46 -20.11 3.83
N THR A 2 15.42 -20.27 2.99
CA THR A 2 14.39 -19.25 2.73
C THR A 2 13.79 -18.79 4.05
N LYS A 3 13.90 -17.49 4.38
CA LYS A 3 13.37 -16.88 5.62
C LYS A 3 12.02 -16.20 5.42
N GLU A 4 11.40 -16.37 4.26
CA GLU A 4 10.07 -15.82 3.98
C GLU A 4 9.01 -16.72 4.61
N PRO A 5 7.94 -16.14 5.20
CA PRO A 5 6.82 -16.94 5.68
C PRO A 5 6.18 -17.67 4.48
N PRO A 6 5.85 -18.96 4.60
CA PRO A 6 5.34 -19.77 3.50
C PRO A 6 3.86 -19.49 3.21
N LEU A 7 3.47 -18.22 3.13
CA LEU A 7 2.08 -17.78 2.96
C LEU A 7 1.45 -18.33 1.67
N GLN A 8 2.26 -18.46 0.61
CA GLN A 8 1.83 -19.08 -0.65
C GLN A 8 1.40 -20.54 -0.44
N LEU A 9 2.12 -21.30 0.40
CA LEU A 9 1.74 -22.68 0.73
C LEU A 9 0.48 -22.70 1.59
N VAL A 10 0.33 -21.75 2.52
CA VAL A 10 -0.89 -21.61 3.34
C VAL A 10 -2.11 -21.37 2.46
N HIS A 11 -2.01 -20.53 1.43
CA HIS A 11 -3.11 -20.25 0.51
C HIS A 11 -3.52 -21.50 -0.30
N VAL A 12 -2.55 -22.30 -0.75
CA VAL A 12 -2.81 -23.54 -1.49
C VAL A 12 -3.41 -24.62 -0.58
N LEU A 13 -2.87 -24.78 0.63
CA LEU A 13 -3.24 -25.86 1.55
C LEU A 13 -4.50 -25.55 2.37
N CYS A 14 -4.87 -24.26 2.51
CA CYS A 14 -6.08 -23.78 3.19
C CYS A 14 -7.32 -24.64 2.87
N TYR A 15 -7.57 -24.88 1.60
CA TYR A 15 -8.76 -25.62 1.15
C TYR A 15 -8.72 -27.11 1.46
N VAL A 16 -7.52 -27.68 1.54
CA VAL A 16 -7.30 -29.09 1.89
C VAL A 16 -7.43 -29.30 3.39
N LEU A 17 -6.94 -28.36 4.19
CA LEU A 17 -6.86 -28.46 5.64
C LEU A 17 -8.19 -28.12 6.34
N ILE A 18 -8.93 -27.13 5.85
CA ILE A 18 -10.23 -26.73 6.45
C ILE A 18 -11.35 -27.73 6.12
N ARG A 19 -11.21 -28.43 4.97
CA ARG A 19 -12.06 -29.54 4.51
C ARG A 19 -13.53 -29.48 4.99
N PRO A 20 -14.30 -28.47 4.58
CA PRO A 20 -15.70 -28.38 4.98
C PRO A 20 -16.53 -29.53 4.36
N PRO A 21 -17.70 -29.85 4.94
CA PRO A 21 -18.66 -30.77 4.33
C PRO A 21 -19.06 -30.34 2.91
N TRP A 22 -19.35 -31.30 2.04
CA TRP A 22 -19.65 -31.05 0.63
C TRP A 22 -20.83 -30.10 0.45
N GLU A 23 -21.82 -30.15 1.35
CA GLU A 23 -22.99 -29.28 1.33
C GLU A 23 -22.64 -27.79 1.48
N ARG A 24 -21.46 -27.48 2.03
CA ARG A 24 -20.99 -26.11 2.28
C ARG A 24 -19.77 -25.73 1.45
N ILE A 25 -19.40 -26.52 0.44
CA ILE A 25 -18.16 -26.30 -0.32
C ILE A 25 -18.11 -24.94 -1.01
N ILE A 26 -19.26 -24.37 -1.40
CA ILE A 26 -19.32 -23.04 -2.03
C ILE A 26 -18.99 -21.93 -1.01
N GLN A 27 -19.32 -22.12 0.27
CA GLN A 27 -19.00 -21.16 1.34
C GLN A 27 -17.49 -20.97 1.53
N LEU A 28 -16.69 -21.95 1.10
CA LEU A 28 -15.23 -21.87 1.09
C LEU A 28 -14.75 -20.69 0.23
N VAL A 29 -15.32 -20.51 -0.96
CA VAL A 29 -14.93 -19.44 -1.88
C VAL A 29 -15.25 -18.08 -1.28
N TYR A 30 -16.46 -17.93 -0.71
CA TYR A 30 -16.90 -16.68 -0.08
C TYR A 30 -16.09 -16.30 1.16
N ASN A 31 -15.61 -17.29 1.92
CA ASN A 31 -14.87 -17.07 3.17
C ASN A 31 -13.35 -17.27 3.03
N THR A 32 -12.85 -17.38 1.80
CA THR A 32 -11.44 -17.67 1.50
C THR A 32 -10.48 -16.79 2.29
N GLU A 33 -10.72 -15.48 2.34
CA GLU A 33 -9.84 -14.54 3.06
C GLU A 33 -9.81 -14.81 4.57
N THR A 34 -10.97 -15.08 5.17
CA THR A 34 -11.09 -15.42 6.58
C THR A 34 -10.36 -16.74 6.89
N HIS A 35 -10.54 -17.73 6.03
CA HIS A 35 -9.88 -19.02 6.12
C HIS A 35 -8.36 -18.91 6.04
N ILE A 36 -7.85 -18.15 5.07
CA ILE A 36 -6.42 -17.86 4.95
C ILE A 36 -5.91 -17.21 6.23
N ARG A 37 -6.60 -16.18 6.73
CA ARG A 37 -6.19 -15.46 7.94
C ARG A 37 -6.15 -16.35 9.18
N ILE A 38 -7.11 -17.25 9.34
CA ILE A 38 -7.11 -18.24 10.43
C ILE A 38 -5.88 -19.15 10.31
N MET A 39 -5.60 -19.65 9.10
CA MET A 39 -4.46 -20.55 8.87
C MET A 39 -3.11 -19.85 9.08
N GLU A 40 -2.99 -18.58 8.70
CA GLU A 40 -1.82 -17.75 9.02
C GLU A 40 -1.65 -17.57 10.54
N MET A 41 -2.74 -17.28 11.25
CA MET A 41 -2.71 -17.15 12.71
C MET A 41 -2.27 -18.45 13.38
N LEU A 42 -2.80 -19.59 12.95
CA LEU A 42 -2.41 -20.92 13.45
C LEU A 42 -0.95 -21.23 13.11
N LEU A 43 -0.47 -20.91 11.91
CA LEU A 43 0.91 -21.14 11.53
C LEU A 43 1.87 -20.36 12.42
N VAL A 44 1.59 -19.08 12.69
CA VAL A 44 2.51 -18.19 13.42
C VAL A 44 2.39 -18.32 14.93
N HIS A 45 1.18 -18.54 15.45
CA HIS A 45 0.89 -18.51 16.89
C HIS A 45 0.47 -19.87 17.45
N GLY A 46 0.39 -20.90 16.61
CA GLY A 46 0.06 -22.25 17.05
C GLY A 46 1.19 -22.85 17.89
N GLU A 47 0.81 -23.64 18.88
CA GLU A 47 1.74 -24.39 19.71
C GLU A 47 2.14 -25.69 18.99
N TRP A 48 3.09 -25.59 18.05
CA TRP A 48 3.53 -26.73 17.22
C TRP A 48 4.49 -27.70 17.92
N GLY A 49 4.90 -27.41 19.16
CA GLY A 49 5.91 -28.19 19.88
C GLY A 49 7.34 -28.03 19.34
N GLU A 50 7.53 -27.21 18.32
CA GLU A 50 8.83 -26.90 17.70
C GLU A 50 9.02 -25.38 17.59
N LYS A 51 10.27 -24.92 17.65
CA LYS A 51 10.59 -23.50 17.47
C LYS A 51 10.46 -23.14 15.99
N LEU A 52 9.43 -22.38 15.66
CA LEU A 52 9.23 -21.87 14.30
C LEU A 52 10.44 -21.03 13.85
N PRO A 53 10.79 -21.05 12.55
CA PRO A 53 11.81 -20.17 12.01
C PRO A 53 11.46 -18.69 12.23
N GLU A 54 12.48 -17.86 12.47
CA GLU A 54 12.30 -16.40 12.41
C GLU A 54 12.05 -15.99 10.96
N PHE A 55 10.79 -15.73 10.65
CA PHE A 55 10.40 -15.16 9.38
C PHE A 55 10.83 -13.70 9.32
N LEU A 56 11.38 -13.28 8.17
CA LEU A 56 11.61 -11.87 7.91
C LEU A 56 10.25 -11.19 7.94
N SER A 57 10.03 -10.32 8.95
CA SER A 57 8.88 -9.44 8.95
C SER A 57 8.92 -8.59 7.68
N ALA A 58 7.75 -8.27 7.14
CA ALA A 58 7.66 -7.24 6.09
C ALA A 58 8.48 -6.03 6.57
N PRO A 59 9.32 -5.43 5.71
CA PRO A 59 10.07 -4.25 6.08
C PRO A 59 9.12 -3.28 6.75
N ALA A 60 9.50 -2.76 7.92
CA ALA A 60 8.67 -1.83 8.64
C ALA A 60 8.24 -0.76 7.65
N LEU A 61 6.94 -0.70 7.34
CA LEU A 61 6.40 0.41 6.58
C LEU A 61 6.87 1.66 7.34
N PRO A 62 7.45 2.67 6.65
CA PRO A 62 7.80 3.91 7.32
C PRO A 62 6.60 4.33 8.15
N PRO A 63 6.79 4.71 9.42
CA PRO A 63 5.71 4.88 10.37
C PRO A 63 4.63 5.71 9.69
N ARG A 64 3.49 5.07 9.37
CA ARG A 64 2.33 5.81 8.90
C ARG A 64 2.04 6.77 10.04
N LYS A 65 2.23 8.07 9.80
CA LYS A 65 1.60 9.12 10.59
C LYS A 65 0.10 8.89 10.44
N ILE A 66 -0.44 7.99 11.25
CA ILE A 66 -1.87 7.85 11.45
C ILE A 66 -2.25 9.24 11.91
N SER A 67 -3.03 9.95 11.10
CA SER A 67 -3.82 11.09 11.51
C SER A 67 -4.76 10.60 12.62
N ARG A 68 -4.19 10.39 13.81
CA ARG A 68 -4.92 10.17 15.04
C ARG A 68 -5.05 11.56 15.60
N VAL A 69 -6.27 12.07 15.47
CA VAL A 69 -6.79 13.20 16.23
C VAL A 69 -6.73 12.82 17.71
N ILE A 70 -5.55 12.93 18.30
CA ILE A 70 -5.33 12.88 19.75
C ILE A 70 -4.29 13.95 20.01
N PRO A 71 -4.61 15.05 20.71
CA PRO A 71 -3.58 15.93 21.21
C PRO A 71 -2.96 15.26 22.45
N PRO A 72 -1.64 15.07 22.46
CA PRO A 72 -0.91 15.42 23.65
C PRO A 72 0.15 16.48 23.35
N MET A 73 0.14 17.42 24.27
CA MET A 73 1.06 18.51 24.53
C MET A 73 2.52 18.22 24.19
N GLY A 74 3.12 19.13 23.41
CA GLY A 74 4.55 19.46 23.44
C GLY A 74 5.51 18.44 22.86
N GLU A 75 5.82 18.57 21.57
CA GLU A 75 7.19 18.52 20.99
C GLU A 75 7.09 18.72 19.47
N GLU A 76 8.06 19.45 18.93
CA GLU A 76 8.15 20.04 17.59
C GLU A 76 7.45 19.25 16.47
N LEU A 77 6.26 19.73 16.07
CA LEU A 77 5.60 19.34 14.84
C LEU A 77 6.43 19.83 13.67
N ALA A 78 7.27 18.95 13.10
CA ALA A 78 7.76 19.10 11.73
C ALA A 78 6.58 19.56 10.86
N GLU A 79 6.68 20.77 10.32
CA GLU A 79 5.59 21.46 9.62
C GLU A 79 4.99 20.54 8.56
N MET A 80 3.82 19.98 8.84
CA MET A 80 3.06 19.27 7.83
C MET A 80 2.66 20.31 6.78
N PRO A 81 2.85 20.05 5.48
CA PRO A 81 2.48 20.99 4.44
C PRO A 81 0.99 21.30 4.56
N ARG A 82 0.67 22.59 4.73
CA ARG A 82 -0.69 23.09 4.90
C ARG A 82 -1.40 23.16 3.55
N THR A 83 -0.62 23.23 2.48
CA THR A 83 -1.08 23.30 1.09
C THR A 83 -0.32 22.30 0.21
N LEU A 84 -0.90 21.93 -0.93
CA LEU A 84 -0.24 21.04 -1.90
C LEU A 84 1.08 21.65 -2.41
N GLN A 85 1.14 22.98 -2.52
CA GLN A 85 2.30 23.74 -3.01
C GLN A 85 3.49 23.68 -2.06
N GLU A 86 3.26 23.47 -0.76
CA GLU A 86 4.32 23.33 0.25
C GLU A 86 4.88 21.90 0.30
N ALA A 87 4.23 20.94 -0.35
CA ALA A 87 4.68 19.56 -0.32
C ALA A 87 5.91 19.37 -1.22
N GLU A 88 7.02 18.92 -0.63
CA GLU A 88 8.30 18.67 -1.34
C GLU A 88 8.20 17.67 -2.50
N TRP A 89 7.21 16.78 -2.44
CA TRP A 89 6.94 15.77 -3.46
C TRP A 89 6.03 16.30 -4.58
N TYR A 90 5.47 17.51 -4.47
CA TYR A 90 4.66 18.14 -5.49
C TYR A 90 5.51 19.09 -6.35
N TRP A 91 5.48 18.86 -7.65
CA TRP A 91 6.34 19.55 -8.62
C TRP A 91 5.57 20.40 -9.63
N GLY A 92 4.26 20.60 -9.43
CA GLY A 92 3.46 21.47 -10.31
C GLY A 92 3.45 21.02 -11.77
N ASP A 93 3.61 21.97 -12.71
CA ASP A 93 3.46 21.78 -14.15
C ASP A 93 4.74 21.28 -14.87
N ILE A 94 5.46 20.31 -14.28
CA ILE A 94 6.62 19.71 -14.96
C ILE A 94 6.22 18.72 -16.06
N THR A 95 7.05 18.64 -17.09
CA THR A 95 6.88 17.74 -18.23
C THR A 95 7.25 16.30 -17.89
N ARG A 96 6.87 15.36 -18.76
CA ARG A 96 7.23 13.95 -18.59
C ARG A 96 8.74 13.74 -18.62
N ASP A 97 9.45 14.51 -19.44
CA ASP A 97 10.89 14.35 -19.61
C ASP A 97 11.63 14.86 -18.36
N GLU A 98 11.21 16.00 -17.80
CA GLU A 98 11.73 16.49 -16.50
C GLU A 98 11.47 15.52 -15.34
N VAL A 99 10.33 14.81 -15.35
CA VAL A 99 10.07 13.72 -14.38
C VAL A 99 11.05 12.57 -14.57
N ASN A 100 11.33 12.19 -15.82
CA ASN A 100 12.25 11.09 -16.11
C ASN A 100 13.66 11.42 -15.63
N ASP A 101 14.14 12.63 -15.89
CA ASP A 101 15.45 13.09 -15.45
C ASP A 101 15.57 13.08 -13.93
N LYS A 102 14.51 13.53 -13.22
CA LYS A 102 14.48 13.53 -11.75
C LYS A 102 14.47 12.13 -11.12
N LEU A 103 13.94 11.12 -11.82
CA LEU A 103 13.80 9.75 -11.30
C LEU A 103 14.81 8.75 -11.88
N MET A 104 15.69 9.16 -12.79
CA MET A 104 16.59 8.28 -13.53
C MET A 104 17.52 7.47 -12.61
N ASP A 105 18.17 8.15 -11.66
CA ASP A 105 19.17 7.56 -10.75
C ASP A 105 18.68 7.50 -9.29
N THR A 106 17.36 7.49 -9.09
CA THR A 106 16.75 7.39 -7.76
C THR A 106 16.44 5.94 -7.39
N PRO A 107 16.49 5.57 -6.11
CA PRO A 107 16.13 4.23 -5.66
C PRO A 107 14.66 3.89 -5.94
N ASP A 108 14.36 2.60 -5.98
CA ASP A 108 12.99 2.11 -6.02
C ASP A 108 12.19 2.64 -4.81
N GLY A 109 10.97 3.12 -5.07
CA GLY A 109 10.12 3.78 -4.07
C GLY A 109 10.12 5.30 -4.16
N THR A 110 11.08 5.92 -4.84
CA THR A 110 11.07 7.38 -5.07
C THR A 110 9.88 7.77 -5.93
N PHE A 111 9.20 8.86 -5.56
CA PHE A 111 8.01 9.33 -6.25
C PHE A 111 7.93 10.85 -6.31
N LEU A 112 7.07 11.34 -7.19
CA LEU A 112 6.66 12.73 -7.25
C LEU A 112 5.24 12.84 -7.80
N VAL A 113 4.57 13.95 -7.50
CA VAL A 113 3.26 14.30 -8.06
C VAL A 113 3.39 15.57 -8.88
N ARG A 114 2.76 15.59 -10.05
CA ARG A 114 2.69 16.75 -10.95
C ARG A 114 1.27 16.96 -11.46
N ASN A 115 1.02 18.13 -12.03
CA ASN A 115 -0.23 18.40 -12.73
C ASN A 115 -0.35 17.48 -13.95
N ALA A 116 -1.56 16.94 -14.15
CA ALA A 116 -1.89 16.27 -15.39
C ALA A 116 -2.07 17.32 -16.50
N LEU A 117 -1.76 16.93 -17.74
CA LEU A 117 -1.96 17.79 -18.91
C LEU A 117 -3.45 17.97 -19.27
N SER A 118 -4.35 17.25 -18.59
CA SER A 118 -5.80 17.36 -18.78
C SER A 118 -6.33 18.62 -18.09
N LYS A 119 -7.27 19.31 -18.74
CA LYS A 119 -7.89 20.56 -18.24
C LYS A 119 -8.79 20.39 -16.99
N GLY A 120 -8.75 19.23 -16.32
CA GLY A 120 -9.70 18.83 -15.27
C GLY A 120 -9.18 18.95 -13.82
N GLY A 121 -8.01 19.54 -13.60
CA GLY A 121 -7.39 19.61 -12.26
C GLY A 121 -7.00 18.23 -11.72
N GLU A 122 -6.64 17.31 -12.62
CA GLU A 122 -6.16 15.98 -12.29
C GLU A 122 -4.64 16.03 -12.08
N TYR A 123 -4.09 15.02 -11.38
CA TYR A 123 -2.66 14.93 -11.12
C TYR A 123 -2.10 13.60 -11.63
N THR A 124 -0.79 13.55 -11.80
CA THR A 124 -0.05 12.32 -12.12
C THR A 124 0.98 12.07 -11.05
N LEU A 125 0.82 10.95 -10.32
CA LEU A 125 1.84 10.37 -9.45
C LEU A 125 2.78 9.52 -10.30
N THR A 126 4.08 9.77 -10.21
CA THR A 126 5.09 8.93 -10.84
C THR A 126 5.92 8.24 -9.77
N LEU A 127 6.03 6.91 -9.84
CA LEU A 127 6.76 6.07 -8.89
C LEU A 127 7.87 5.30 -9.61
N ARG A 128 9.08 5.34 -9.06
CA ARG A 128 10.20 4.49 -9.50
C ARG A 128 10.03 3.08 -8.95
N LYS A 129 9.97 2.07 -9.83
CA LYS A 129 9.91 0.66 -9.44
C LYS A 129 10.53 -0.25 -10.51
N GLY A 130 11.46 -1.11 -10.10
CA GLY A 130 12.18 -2.04 -10.96
C GLY A 130 12.94 -1.33 -12.07
N GLY A 131 13.58 -0.19 -11.77
CA GLY A 131 14.33 0.61 -12.75
C GLY A 131 13.47 1.32 -13.81
N SER A 132 12.14 1.38 -13.60
CA SER A 132 11.20 2.02 -14.53
C SER A 132 10.24 2.97 -13.80
N ASN A 133 9.75 3.98 -14.51
CA ASN A 133 8.79 4.93 -13.98
C ASN A 133 7.36 4.42 -14.23
N LYS A 134 6.55 4.32 -13.17
CA LYS A 134 5.14 3.93 -13.22
C LYS A 134 4.28 5.17 -13.03
N LEU A 135 3.39 5.44 -13.97
CA LEU A 135 2.48 6.59 -13.93
C LEU A 135 1.12 6.15 -13.38
N ILE A 136 0.62 6.89 -12.40
CA ILE A 136 -0.68 6.66 -11.77
C ILE A 136 -1.46 7.96 -11.83
N LYS A 137 -2.67 7.91 -12.41
CA LYS A 137 -3.54 9.07 -12.51
C LYS A 137 -4.31 9.28 -11.20
N ILE A 138 -4.25 10.49 -10.67
CA ILE A 138 -5.09 10.95 -9.56
C ILE A 138 -6.22 11.79 -10.17
N SER A 139 -7.41 11.21 -10.19
CA SER A 139 -8.59 11.86 -10.74
C SER A 139 -9.32 12.66 -9.66
N HIS A 140 -10.04 13.70 -10.09
CA HIS A 140 -10.81 14.57 -9.21
C HIS A 140 -12.26 14.68 -9.69
N ARG A 141 -13.20 14.47 -8.78
CA ARG A 141 -14.65 14.65 -9.05
C ARG A 141 -15.37 14.97 -7.74
N ASN A 142 -16.28 15.94 -7.77
CA ASN A 142 -17.10 16.34 -6.62
C ASN A 142 -16.28 16.68 -5.34
N GLY A 143 -15.12 17.31 -5.48
CA GLY A 143 -14.26 17.67 -4.34
C GLY A 143 -13.53 16.46 -3.71
N LYS A 144 -13.56 15.30 -4.37
CA LYS A 144 -12.88 14.08 -3.93
C LYS A 144 -11.82 13.64 -4.95
N TYR A 145 -10.73 13.10 -4.41
CA TYR A 145 -9.59 12.60 -5.17
C TYR A 145 -9.45 11.08 -5.01
N GLY A 146 -8.89 10.43 -6.03
CA GLY A 146 -8.54 9.02 -5.97
C GLY A 146 -7.99 8.47 -7.28
N PHE A 147 -7.44 7.26 -7.19
CA PHE A 147 -6.94 6.52 -8.35
C PHE A 147 -8.06 5.84 -9.15
N SER A 148 -9.14 5.44 -8.47
CA SER A 148 -10.31 4.78 -9.05
C SER A 148 -11.57 5.13 -8.27
N GLU A 149 -12.74 5.10 -8.91
CA GLU A 149 -14.01 5.33 -8.23
C GLU A 149 -14.33 4.20 -7.23
N PRO A 150 -15.03 4.50 -6.11
CA PRO A 150 -15.39 5.85 -5.65
C PRO A 150 -14.19 6.60 -5.05
N PHE A 151 -14.08 7.90 -5.33
CA PHE A 151 -13.02 8.75 -4.78
C PHE A 151 -13.24 9.03 -3.28
N LYS A 152 -12.23 8.74 -2.45
CA LYS A 152 -12.37 8.74 -0.98
C LYS A 152 -11.62 9.87 -0.29
N PHE A 153 -10.68 10.51 -0.96
CA PHE A 153 -9.77 11.48 -0.34
C PHE A 153 -10.24 12.91 -0.56
N ASN A 154 -10.03 13.80 0.42
CA ASN A 154 -10.41 15.21 0.34
C ASN A 154 -9.33 16.07 -0.35
N THR A 155 -8.10 15.59 -0.34
CA THR A 155 -6.93 16.22 -0.94
C THR A 155 -6.13 15.15 -1.69
N VAL A 156 -5.20 15.60 -2.51
CA VAL A 156 -4.13 14.76 -3.06
C VAL A 156 -3.27 14.20 -1.94
#